data_AF-A0AAW3V5G7-F1
#
_entry.id   AF-A0AAW3V5G7-F1
#
_cell.length_a   1.000
_cell.length_b   1.000
_cell.length_c   1.000
_cell.angle_alpha   90.00
_cell.angle_beta   90.00
_cell.angle_gamma   90.00
#
_symmetry.space_group_name_H-M   'P 1'
#
loop_
_entity.id
_entity.type
_entity.pdbx_description
1 polymer ?
#
loop_
_entity_poly.entity_id
_entity_poly.type
_entity_poly.pdbx_seq_one_letter_code
_entity_poly.pdbx_strand_id
1 'polypeptide(L)'
;MTETTRSGEVDREASLENAANGEPASAAARVGGEGSGEYGGEDRAMAAGGWREAAVEIAARVAAGFMLSIFTYAAVRQWLVAPTRITLLLLVVSAFMTLGLSLFARVPSKRDWTPFAFICSVGGTFYFLAVRLSPGTQLIPELAGASLQLLGIFWQMFAKVSLSRSFGILPANRGVISHGAYRFMRHPMYLGYFLTDIGFLLANFGIQNVIVYGCQFALQIGRIVREERLLSEDEQYRAYRGKVRFRVIPGVF
;
A
#
# COMPACT_ATOMS: atom_id res chain seq x y z
N MET A 1 57.03 1.97 78.99
CA MET A 1 57.24 3.42 79.16
C MET A 1 56.77 4.08 77.86
N THR A 2 56.04 5.22 77.95
CA THR A 2 55.30 6.01 76.91
C THR A 2 54.02 5.34 76.34
N GLU A 3 52.74 5.70 76.65
CA GLU A 3 51.98 7.00 76.63
C GLU A 3 51.95 7.62 75.20
N THR A 4 50.86 8.07 74.54
CA THR A 4 49.51 8.55 74.90
C THR A 4 48.64 8.60 73.62
N THR A 5 47.32 8.37 73.70
CA THR A 5 46.35 8.49 72.58
C THR A 5 45.17 9.38 72.99
N ARG A 6 45.02 10.56 72.35
CA ARG A 6 43.81 11.44 72.23
C ARG A 6 44.20 12.92 72.26
N SER A 7 44.39 13.53 71.09
CA SER A 7 44.17 14.98 70.86
C SER A 7 44.32 15.24 69.36
N GLY A 8 43.25 15.07 68.58
CA GLY A 8 43.28 15.25 67.12
C GLY A 8 41.94 15.68 66.54
N GLU A 9 41.04 16.21 67.37
CA GLU A 9 39.64 16.45 67.04
C GLU A 9 39.23 17.92 67.13
N VAL A 10 40.17 18.84 67.37
CA VAL A 10 39.88 20.29 67.53
C VAL A 10 40.32 21.14 66.33
N ASP A 11 41.22 20.66 65.47
CA ASP A 11 41.76 21.49 64.37
C ASP A 11 40.96 21.42 63.05
N ARG A 12 39.86 20.67 62.99
CA ARG A 12 39.08 20.47 61.75
C ARG A 12 37.93 21.45 61.51
N GLU A 13 37.49 22.23 62.51
CA GLU A 13 36.35 23.14 62.34
C GLU A 13 36.73 24.59 62.04
N ALA A 14 37.97 25.03 62.33
CA ALA A 14 38.40 26.41 62.02
C ALA A 14 38.79 26.64 60.54
N SER A 15 38.82 25.60 59.72
CA SER A 15 39.21 25.68 58.30
C SER A 15 38.03 25.92 57.35
N LEU A 16 36.79 26.06 57.86
CA LEU A 16 35.59 26.17 57.03
C LEU A 16 35.03 27.59 56.86
N GLU A 17 35.66 28.63 57.41
CA GLU A 17 35.06 29.98 57.42
C GLU A 17 35.73 31.03 56.52
N ASN A 18 36.81 30.73 55.80
CA ASN A 18 37.61 31.76 55.12
C ASN A 18 37.80 31.60 53.60
N ALA A 19 36.93 30.84 52.92
CA ALA A 19 37.00 30.61 51.47
C ALA A 19 35.86 31.29 50.68
N ALA A 20 35.24 32.33 51.26
CA ALA A 20 34.26 33.18 50.58
C ALA A 20 34.83 34.59 50.43
N ASN A 21 35.68 34.81 49.42
CA ASN A 21 35.87 36.08 48.70
C ASN A 21 37.10 35.98 47.76
N GLY A 22 36.86 36.08 46.45
CA GLY A 22 37.93 36.19 45.45
C GLY A 22 37.41 36.05 44.02
N GLU A 23 37.12 37.18 43.36
CA GLU A 23 36.94 37.28 41.91
C GLU A 23 38.17 36.77 41.15
N PRO A 24 38.02 36.42 39.84
CA PRO A 24 38.81 37.19 38.89
C PRO A 24 38.14 37.49 37.52
N ALA A 25 38.41 38.73 37.10
CA ALA A 25 38.68 39.27 35.77
C ALA A 25 38.63 38.38 34.50
N SER A 26 37.85 38.86 33.54
CA SER A 26 38.20 39.17 32.14
C SER A 26 39.12 38.22 31.36
N ALA A 27 38.55 37.49 30.41
CA ALA A 27 39.24 36.98 29.23
C ALA A 27 38.30 37.03 28.01
N ALA A 28 38.26 38.17 27.34
CA ALA A 28 37.73 38.28 25.99
C ALA A 28 38.81 37.81 25.00
N ALA A 29 38.58 36.67 24.34
CA ALA A 29 39.35 36.24 23.17
C ALA A 29 38.41 35.80 22.05
N ARG A 30 38.66 36.40 20.88
CA ARG A 30 37.95 36.32 19.62
C ARG A 30 37.87 34.90 19.06
N VAL A 31 36.68 34.47 18.61
CA VAL A 31 36.52 33.55 17.48
C VAL A 31 35.31 33.99 16.66
N GLY A 32 35.57 34.69 15.56
CA GLY A 32 34.71 34.60 14.38
C GLY A 32 35.09 33.33 13.65
N GLY A 33 34.10 32.51 13.31
CA GLY A 33 34.28 31.26 12.57
C GLY A 33 32.96 30.88 11.94
N GLU A 34 32.92 31.04 10.62
CA GLU A 34 31.84 30.69 9.71
C GLU A 34 31.39 29.24 9.89
N GLY A 35 30.07 28.97 9.83
CA GLY A 35 29.57 27.60 9.93
C GLY A 35 28.06 27.41 10.06
N SER A 36 27.23 28.40 9.72
CA SER A 36 25.76 28.32 9.85
C SER A 36 25.02 28.16 8.51
N GLY A 37 25.71 27.76 7.44
CA GLY A 37 25.12 27.67 6.09
C GLY A 37 24.73 26.26 5.63
N GLU A 38 25.36 25.20 6.15
CA GLU A 38 25.32 23.88 5.50
C GLU A 38 24.20 22.97 6.04
N TYR A 39 23.99 22.94 7.37
CA TYR A 39 22.92 22.15 8.00
C TYR A 39 21.50 22.64 7.65
N GLY A 40 21.32 23.95 7.38
CA GLY A 40 20.02 24.49 6.96
C GLY A 40 19.68 24.22 5.49
N GLY A 41 20.68 23.86 4.67
CA GLY A 41 20.50 23.54 3.25
C GLY A 41 20.00 22.11 3.04
N GLU A 42 20.53 21.16 3.80
CA GLU A 42 20.17 19.73 3.72
C GLU A 42 18.75 19.47 4.25
N ASP A 43 18.37 20.08 5.39
CA ASP A 43 16.99 19.98 5.91
C ASP A 43 15.96 20.63 4.98
N ARG A 44 16.31 21.75 4.34
CA ARG A 44 15.45 22.40 3.33
C ARG A 44 15.39 21.60 2.03
N ALA A 45 16.48 20.94 1.63
CA ALA A 45 16.50 20.06 0.45
C ALA A 45 15.74 18.74 0.69
N MET A 46 15.84 18.16 1.89
CA MET A 46 15.06 17.00 2.31
C MET A 46 13.57 17.32 2.44
N ALA A 47 13.22 18.46 3.03
CA ALA A 47 11.84 18.96 3.05
C ALA A 47 11.33 19.27 1.63
N ALA A 48 12.21 19.78 0.75
CA ALA A 48 11.91 20.06 -0.66
C ALA A 48 11.62 18.80 -1.49
N GLY A 49 12.30 17.67 -1.20
CA GLY A 49 12.03 16.39 -1.83
C GLY A 49 10.68 15.80 -1.40
N GLY A 50 10.40 15.84 -0.08
CA GLY A 50 9.19 15.27 0.50
C GLY A 50 7.90 15.93 0.03
N TRP A 51 7.86 17.26 -0.14
CA TRP A 51 6.63 17.92 -0.61
C TRP A 51 6.31 17.61 -2.08
N ARG A 52 7.33 17.43 -2.93
CA ARG A 52 7.12 17.08 -4.34
C ARG A 52 6.54 15.68 -4.47
N GLU A 53 7.08 14.72 -3.72
CA GLU A 53 6.57 13.35 -3.67
C GLU A 53 5.14 13.31 -3.12
N ALA A 54 4.88 14.03 -2.02
CA ALA A 54 3.54 14.14 -1.44
C ALA A 54 2.55 14.80 -2.41
N ALA A 55 2.96 15.87 -3.12
CA ALA A 55 2.13 16.53 -4.12
C ALA A 55 1.79 15.60 -5.29
N VAL A 56 2.76 14.82 -5.78
CA VAL A 56 2.55 13.82 -6.83
C VAL A 56 1.60 12.71 -6.37
N GLU A 57 1.74 12.24 -5.13
CA GLU A 57 0.84 11.23 -4.54
C GLU A 57 -0.59 11.75 -4.39
N ILE A 58 -0.76 12.96 -3.87
CA ILE A 58 -2.07 13.62 -3.74
C ILE A 58 -2.70 13.81 -5.13
N ALA A 59 -1.93 14.33 -6.09
CA ALA A 59 -2.42 14.52 -7.45
C ALA A 59 -2.87 13.20 -8.10
N ALA A 60 -2.10 12.11 -7.92
CA ALA A 60 -2.47 10.79 -8.43
C ALA A 60 -3.76 10.26 -7.78
N ARG A 61 -3.94 10.45 -6.47
CA ARG A 61 -5.16 10.06 -5.74
C ARG A 61 -6.38 10.87 -6.19
N VAL A 62 -6.22 12.18 -6.35
CA VAL A 62 -7.28 13.06 -6.85
C VAL A 62 -7.67 12.68 -8.27
N ALA A 63 -6.70 12.46 -9.16
CA ALA A 63 -6.95 12.00 -10.52
C ALA A 63 -7.69 10.66 -10.54
N ALA A 64 -7.28 9.70 -9.71
CA ALA A 64 -7.95 8.41 -9.62
C ALA A 64 -9.39 8.52 -9.10
N GLY A 65 -9.63 9.35 -8.08
CA GLY A 65 -10.98 9.63 -7.58
C GLY A 65 -11.87 10.32 -8.62
N PHE A 66 -11.31 11.25 -9.39
CA PHE A 66 -12.00 11.92 -10.49
C PHE A 66 -12.37 10.93 -11.61
N MET A 67 -11.43 10.08 -12.03
CA MET A 67 -11.68 9.04 -13.03
C MET A 67 -12.74 8.02 -12.57
N LEU A 68 -12.69 7.59 -11.31
CA LEU A 68 -13.72 6.73 -10.72
C LEU A 68 -15.10 7.40 -10.70
N SER A 69 -15.14 8.71 -10.46
CA SER A 69 -16.38 9.50 -10.48
C SER A 69 -16.98 9.57 -11.88
N ILE A 70 -16.16 9.81 -12.91
CA ILE A 70 -16.60 9.77 -14.32
C ILE A 70 -17.17 8.40 -14.68
N PHE A 71 -16.45 7.34 -14.33
CA PHE A 71 -16.90 5.97 -14.59
C PHE A 71 -18.21 5.65 -13.89
N THR A 72 -18.33 6.00 -12.61
CA THR A 72 -19.55 5.81 -11.81
C THR A 72 -20.72 6.56 -12.42
N TYR A 73 -20.52 7.83 -12.82
CA TYR A 73 -21.54 8.62 -13.48
C TYR A 73 -22.00 7.98 -14.79
N ALA A 74 -21.07 7.52 -15.64
CA ALA A 74 -21.39 6.86 -16.89
C ALA A 74 -22.17 5.55 -16.66
N ALA A 75 -21.76 4.74 -15.69
CA ALA A 75 -22.42 3.48 -15.33
C ALA A 75 -23.84 3.72 -14.80
N VAL A 76 -24.02 4.68 -13.90
CA VAL A 76 -25.34 5.05 -13.36
C VAL A 76 -26.24 5.62 -14.45
N ARG A 77 -25.73 6.47 -15.34
CA ARG A 77 -26.50 6.99 -16.49
C ARG A 77 -27.01 5.86 -17.38
N GLN A 78 -26.17 4.86 -17.66
CA GLN A 78 -26.57 3.71 -18.45
C GLN A 78 -27.60 2.83 -17.72
N TRP A 79 -27.45 2.68 -16.41
CA TRP A 79 -28.40 1.95 -15.58
C TRP A 79 -29.75 2.66 -15.50
N LEU A 80 -29.79 3.99 -15.41
CA LEU A 80 -31.03 4.77 -15.45
C LEU A 80 -31.81 4.58 -16.75
N VAL A 81 -31.11 4.35 -17.87
CA VAL A 81 -31.73 4.02 -19.17
C VAL A 81 -32.23 2.58 -19.21
N ALA A 82 -31.55 1.65 -18.55
CA ALA A 82 -31.91 0.23 -18.50
C ALA A 82 -31.73 -0.36 -17.08
N PRO A 83 -32.71 -0.16 -16.18
CA PRO A 83 -32.58 -0.52 -14.75
C PRO A 83 -32.44 -2.02 -14.48
N THR A 84 -32.77 -2.84 -15.46
CA THR A 84 -32.59 -4.30 -15.40
C THR A 84 -31.11 -4.69 -15.29
N ARG A 85 -30.17 -3.81 -15.67
CA ARG A 85 -28.73 -4.10 -15.71
C ARG A 85 -28.01 -3.89 -14.38
N ILE A 86 -28.36 -4.69 -13.40
CA ILE A 86 -27.76 -4.66 -12.06
C ILE A 86 -26.24 -4.92 -12.05
N THR A 87 -25.70 -5.60 -13.07
CA THR A 87 -24.27 -5.89 -13.19
C THR A 87 -23.40 -4.63 -13.34
N LEU A 88 -23.95 -3.53 -13.85
CA LEU A 88 -23.28 -2.23 -13.90
C LEU A 88 -23.06 -1.65 -12.51
N LEU A 89 -24.05 -1.76 -11.62
CA LEU A 89 -23.93 -1.28 -10.24
C LEU A 89 -22.93 -2.13 -9.45
N LEU A 90 -22.96 -3.45 -9.64
CA LEU A 90 -22.00 -4.35 -9.01
C LEU A 90 -20.56 -4.11 -9.52
N LEU A 91 -20.40 -3.74 -10.79
CA LEU A 91 -19.11 -3.33 -11.35
C LEU A 91 -18.59 -2.06 -10.67
N VAL A 92 -19.46 -1.06 -10.44
CA VAL A 92 -19.11 0.16 -9.69
C VAL A 92 -18.69 -0.19 -8.26
N VAL A 93 -19.47 -1.02 -7.55
CA VAL A 93 -19.13 -1.47 -6.19
C VAL A 93 -17.76 -2.15 -6.16
N SER A 94 -17.48 -3.04 -7.11
CA SER A 94 -16.17 -3.69 -7.26
C SER A 94 -15.03 -2.69 -7.53
N ALA A 95 -15.28 -1.68 -8.38
CA ALA A 95 -14.32 -0.63 -8.69
C ALA A 95 -13.97 0.19 -7.43
N PHE A 96 -14.96 0.59 -6.64
CA PHE A 96 -14.75 1.24 -5.34
C PHE A 96 -13.97 0.35 -4.38
N MET A 97 -14.28 -0.94 -4.33
CA MET A 97 -13.61 -1.89 -3.46
C MET A 97 -12.13 -2.10 -3.84
N THR A 98 -11.81 -2.01 -5.13
CA THR A 98 -10.47 -2.18 -5.68
C THR A 98 -9.64 -0.90 -5.54
N LEU A 99 -10.19 0.24 -5.99
CA LEU A 99 -9.54 1.55 -5.91
C LEU A 99 -9.48 2.09 -4.49
N GLY A 100 -10.52 1.90 -3.69
CA GLY A 100 -10.53 2.34 -2.28
C GLY A 100 -9.30 1.81 -1.56
N LEU A 101 -9.04 0.50 -1.65
CA LEU A 101 -7.85 -0.09 -1.05
C LEU A 101 -6.54 0.46 -1.66
N SER A 102 -6.49 0.67 -2.98
CA SER A 102 -5.32 1.24 -3.65
C SER A 102 -5.07 2.72 -3.29
N LEU A 103 -6.11 3.48 -2.99
CA LEU A 103 -6.01 4.89 -2.60
C LEU A 103 -5.51 5.01 -1.16
N PHE A 104 -5.88 4.08 -0.28
CA PHE A 104 -5.46 4.06 1.12
C PHE A 104 -4.18 3.24 1.38
N ALA A 105 -3.73 2.42 0.44
CA ALA A 105 -2.48 1.68 0.55
C ALA A 105 -1.27 2.64 0.47
N ARG A 106 -0.30 2.48 1.39
CA ARG A 106 0.97 3.21 1.36
C ARG A 106 1.80 2.76 0.16
N VAL A 107 2.45 3.72 -0.50
CA VAL A 107 3.37 3.48 -1.62
C VAL A 107 4.49 2.54 -1.16
N PRO A 108 4.76 1.43 -1.88
CA PRO A 108 5.87 0.55 -1.55
C PRO A 108 7.20 1.31 -1.56
N SER A 109 7.99 1.17 -0.48
CA SER A 109 9.28 1.86 -0.32
C SER A 109 10.32 1.46 -1.39
N LYS A 110 10.14 0.31 -2.05
CA LYS A 110 10.86 -0.07 -3.27
C LYS A 110 9.89 -0.04 -4.45
N ARG A 111 9.95 1.02 -5.25
CA ARG A 111 9.18 1.13 -6.49
C ARG A 111 10.06 0.71 -7.65
N ASP A 112 9.73 -0.42 -8.26
CA ASP A 112 10.38 -0.82 -9.50
C ASP A 112 9.96 0.16 -10.61
N TRP A 113 10.89 1.02 -11.05
CA TRP A 113 10.63 2.03 -12.08
C TRP A 113 10.66 1.51 -13.52
N THR A 114 10.65 0.19 -13.72
CA THR A 114 10.66 -0.36 -15.08
C THR A 114 9.38 0.06 -15.82
N PRO A 115 9.46 0.47 -17.10
CA PRO A 115 8.29 0.89 -17.88
C PRO A 115 7.15 -0.14 -17.86
N PHE A 116 7.51 -1.42 -17.84
CA PHE A 116 6.57 -2.52 -17.69
C PHE A 116 5.84 -2.52 -16.34
N ALA A 117 6.49 -2.12 -15.24
CA ALA A 117 5.86 -2.00 -13.91
C ALA A 117 4.80 -0.91 -13.89
N PHE A 118 5.15 0.20 -14.54
CA PHE A 118 4.29 1.35 -14.67
C PHE A 118 3.04 0.98 -15.47
N ILE A 119 3.19 0.36 -16.64
CA ILE A 119 2.07 -0.11 -17.47
C ILE A 119 1.21 -1.11 -16.70
N CYS A 120 1.80 -2.08 -16.01
CA CYS A 120 1.05 -3.06 -15.21
C CYS A 120 0.27 -2.40 -14.07
N SER A 121 0.85 -1.41 -13.40
CA SER A 121 0.19 -0.71 -12.29
C SER A 121 -0.90 0.23 -12.78
N VAL A 122 -0.62 1.07 -13.77
CA VAL A 122 -1.58 2.03 -14.34
C VAL A 122 -2.68 1.29 -15.10
N GLY A 123 -2.31 0.44 -16.06
CA GLY A 123 -3.24 -0.34 -16.85
C GLY A 123 -4.13 -1.22 -15.98
N GLY A 124 -3.55 -1.89 -14.97
CA GLY A 124 -4.35 -2.73 -14.08
C GLY A 124 -5.23 -1.98 -13.08
N THR A 125 -4.90 -0.73 -12.78
CA THR A 125 -5.73 0.12 -11.91
C THR A 125 -6.85 0.79 -12.68
N PHE A 126 -6.59 1.26 -13.91
CA PHE A 126 -7.49 2.09 -14.70
C PHE A 126 -8.19 1.37 -15.86
N TYR A 127 -8.07 0.03 -15.96
CA TYR A 127 -8.73 -0.76 -17.01
C TYR A 127 -10.24 -0.50 -17.11
N PHE A 128 -10.91 -0.19 -16.00
CA PHE A 128 -12.35 0.05 -15.93
C PHE A 128 -12.80 1.22 -16.81
N LEU A 129 -11.94 2.21 -17.10
CA LEU A 129 -12.27 3.30 -18.03
C LEU A 129 -12.40 2.83 -19.48
N ALA A 130 -11.71 1.75 -19.84
CA ALA A 130 -11.75 1.20 -21.19
C ALA A 130 -12.94 0.24 -21.39
N VAL A 131 -13.63 -0.14 -20.31
CA VAL A 131 -14.79 -1.04 -20.36
C VAL A 131 -15.96 -0.34 -21.05
N ARG A 132 -16.54 -1.00 -22.04
CA ARG A 132 -17.74 -0.53 -22.72
C ARG A 132 -18.97 -0.82 -21.87
N LEU A 133 -19.64 0.25 -21.46
CA LEU A 133 -20.86 0.21 -20.65
C LEU A 133 -22.14 0.13 -21.51
N SER A 134 -22.04 0.40 -22.82
CA SER A 134 -23.17 0.33 -23.76
C SER A 134 -23.78 -1.09 -23.81
N PRO A 135 -25.06 -1.23 -24.21
CA PRO A 135 -25.69 -2.52 -24.50
C PRO A 135 -24.79 -3.46 -25.31
N GLY A 136 -24.35 -4.55 -24.67
CA GLY A 136 -23.66 -5.66 -25.33
C GLY A 136 -24.62 -6.81 -25.65
N THR A 137 -24.07 -7.90 -26.18
CA THR A 137 -24.79 -9.16 -26.33
C THR A 137 -24.87 -9.85 -24.97
N GLN A 138 -26.06 -10.31 -24.60
CA GLN A 138 -26.25 -11.01 -23.34
C GLN A 138 -26.04 -12.51 -23.57
N LEU A 139 -24.89 -13.06 -23.15
CA LEU A 139 -24.61 -14.50 -23.28
C LEU A 139 -25.24 -15.31 -22.15
N ILE A 140 -25.31 -14.72 -20.95
CA ILE A 140 -25.95 -15.32 -19.78
C ILE A 140 -27.04 -14.39 -19.23
N PRO A 141 -28.06 -14.93 -18.53
CA PRO A 141 -29.04 -14.11 -17.83
C PRO A 141 -28.36 -13.13 -16.87
N GLU A 142 -28.91 -11.92 -16.77
CA GLU A 142 -28.33 -10.84 -15.97
C GLU A 142 -28.15 -11.26 -14.51
N LEU A 143 -29.12 -12.00 -13.96
CA LEU A 143 -29.05 -12.55 -12.61
C LEU A 143 -27.90 -13.54 -12.42
N ALA A 144 -27.58 -14.33 -13.45
CA ALA A 144 -26.44 -15.26 -13.40
C ALA A 144 -25.11 -14.50 -13.40
N GLY A 145 -24.98 -13.47 -14.23
CA GLY A 145 -23.80 -12.58 -14.23
C GLY A 145 -23.65 -11.84 -12.90
N ALA A 146 -24.74 -11.29 -12.37
CA ALA A 146 -24.77 -10.60 -11.08
C ALA A 146 -24.41 -11.54 -9.92
N SER A 147 -24.90 -12.79 -9.94
CA SER A 147 -24.56 -13.81 -8.94
C SER A 147 -23.06 -14.11 -8.97
N LEU A 148 -22.47 -14.24 -10.17
CA LEU A 148 -21.03 -14.46 -10.30
C LEU A 148 -20.21 -13.26 -9.80
N GLN A 149 -20.68 -12.03 -10.08
CA GLN A 149 -20.07 -10.82 -9.55
C GLN A 149 -20.12 -10.74 -8.03
N LEU A 150 -21.28 -11.05 -7.43
CA LEU A 150 -21.44 -11.09 -5.98
C LEU A 150 -20.52 -12.12 -5.35
N LEU A 151 -20.44 -13.33 -5.92
CA LEU A 151 -19.50 -14.36 -5.46
C LEU A 151 -18.06 -13.86 -5.52
N GLY A 152 -17.67 -13.19 -6.60
CA GLY A 152 -16.36 -12.54 -6.72
C GLY A 152 -16.12 -11.48 -5.64
N ILE A 153 -17.09 -10.59 -5.39
CA ILE A 153 -17.00 -9.54 -4.36
C ILE A 153 -16.89 -10.17 -2.96
N PHE A 154 -17.70 -11.18 -2.64
CA PHE A 154 -17.61 -11.90 -1.37
C PHE A 154 -16.25 -12.59 -1.20
N TRP A 155 -15.73 -13.21 -2.26
CA TRP A 155 -14.40 -13.82 -2.23
C TRP A 155 -13.29 -12.77 -2.01
N GLN A 156 -13.39 -11.61 -2.68
CA GLN A 156 -12.47 -10.49 -2.44
C GLN A 156 -12.54 -10.00 -0.98
N MET A 157 -13.74 -9.89 -0.41
CA MET A 157 -13.93 -9.52 1.00
C MET A 157 -13.27 -10.54 1.91
N PHE A 158 -13.51 -11.83 1.67
CA PHE A 158 -12.91 -12.92 2.44
C PHE A 158 -11.37 -12.92 2.35
N ALA A 159 -10.82 -12.69 1.17
CA ALA A 159 -9.37 -12.57 0.96
C ALA A 159 -8.78 -11.37 1.72
N LYS A 160 -9.45 -10.20 1.67
CA LYS A 160 -9.01 -8.99 2.40
C LYS A 160 -9.10 -9.16 3.91
N VAL A 161 -10.18 -9.76 4.42
CA VAL A 161 -10.33 -10.06 5.85
C VAL A 161 -9.28 -11.10 6.30
N SER A 162 -8.97 -12.07 5.45
CA SER A 162 -7.87 -13.03 5.73
C SER A 162 -6.51 -12.33 5.86
N LEU A 163 -6.35 -11.13 5.31
CA LEU A 163 -5.14 -10.32 5.36
C LEU A 163 -5.14 -9.31 6.53
N SER A 164 -6.31 -8.99 7.10
CA SER A 164 -6.54 -7.81 7.95
C SER A 164 -5.81 -7.81 9.29
N ARG A 165 -5.32 -8.95 9.78
CA ARG A 165 -4.43 -9.00 10.96
C ARG A 165 -2.96 -8.66 10.68
N SER A 166 -2.57 -8.53 9.41
CA SER A 166 -1.22 -8.17 8.98
C SER A 166 -1.20 -6.97 8.00
N PHE A 167 -2.34 -6.28 7.81
CA PHE A 167 -2.45 -5.07 6.98
C PHE A 167 -1.94 -3.80 7.70
N GLY A 168 -1.02 -3.96 8.65
CA GLY A 168 -0.47 -2.90 9.49
C GLY A 168 0.90 -2.42 9.01
N ILE A 169 0.90 -1.52 8.04
CA ILE A 169 1.64 -0.23 7.93
C ILE A 169 3.15 -0.12 8.27
N LEU A 170 3.88 -1.15 8.74
CA LEU A 170 5.34 -1.07 8.96
C LEU A 170 6.08 -2.30 8.39
N PRO A 171 7.15 -2.10 7.59
CA PRO A 171 8.01 -3.15 7.10
C PRO A 171 8.97 -3.58 8.22
N ALA A 172 8.44 -4.31 9.19
CA ALA A 172 9.24 -4.99 10.19
C ALA A 172 8.76 -6.45 10.28
N ASN A 173 9.25 -7.26 9.34
CA ASN A 173 9.50 -8.69 9.51
C ASN A 173 8.43 -9.48 10.31
N ARG A 174 7.15 -9.42 9.89
CA ARG A 174 6.11 -10.29 10.46
C ARG A 174 5.44 -11.14 9.40
N GLY A 175 6.18 -12.17 8.98
CA GLY A 175 5.62 -13.49 8.71
C GLY A 175 4.78 -13.60 7.45
N VAL A 176 5.17 -14.52 6.56
CA VAL A 176 4.33 -14.85 5.41
C VAL A 176 3.00 -15.46 5.87
N ILE A 177 1.91 -14.78 5.51
CA ILE A 177 0.56 -15.15 5.89
C ILE A 177 0.16 -16.39 5.10
N SER A 178 -0.20 -17.46 5.82
CA SER A 178 -0.55 -18.76 5.24
C SER A 178 -1.91 -19.29 5.71
N HIS A 179 -2.73 -18.44 6.34
CA HIS A 179 -4.06 -18.79 6.86
C HIS A 179 -5.21 -18.19 6.04
N GLY A 180 -6.42 -18.73 6.21
CA GLY A 180 -7.62 -18.26 5.49
C GLY A 180 -7.54 -18.54 3.99
N ALA A 181 -7.92 -17.57 3.16
CA ALA A 181 -7.87 -17.69 1.70
C ALA A 181 -6.46 -18.00 1.16
N TYR A 182 -5.43 -17.52 1.86
CA TYR A 182 -4.02 -17.71 1.50
C TYR A 182 -3.52 -19.14 1.73
N ARG A 183 -4.27 -19.99 2.44
CA ARG A 183 -3.94 -21.42 2.55
C ARG A 183 -4.16 -22.16 1.23
N PHE A 184 -5.11 -21.71 0.43
CA PHE A 184 -5.52 -22.40 -0.80
C PHE A 184 -4.71 -21.94 -2.02
N MET A 185 -4.39 -20.66 -2.08
CA MET A 185 -3.70 -20.04 -3.20
C MET A 185 -2.93 -18.80 -2.72
N ARG A 186 -1.83 -18.44 -3.40
CA ARG A 186 -0.96 -17.34 -2.98
C ARG A 186 -1.59 -15.96 -3.19
N HIS A 187 -2.51 -15.85 -4.14
CA HIS A 187 -3.07 -14.59 -4.64
C HIS A 187 -4.60 -14.63 -4.72
N PRO A 188 -5.31 -14.86 -3.58
CA PRO A 188 -6.76 -15.10 -3.58
C PRO A 188 -7.59 -13.90 -4.00
N MET A 189 -7.13 -12.67 -3.77
CA MET A 189 -7.85 -11.47 -4.22
C MET A 189 -8.09 -11.46 -5.74
N TYR A 190 -7.11 -11.95 -6.50
CA TYR A 190 -7.14 -11.94 -7.95
C TYR A 190 -8.17 -12.91 -8.54
N LEU A 191 -8.42 -14.03 -7.87
CA LEU A 191 -9.53 -14.92 -8.23
C LEU A 191 -10.88 -14.20 -8.10
N GLY A 192 -11.02 -13.39 -7.05
CA GLY A 192 -12.23 -12.59 -6.85
C GLY A 192 -12.43 -11.52 -7.93
N TYR A 193 -11.35 -10.87 -8.37
CA TYR A 193 -11.39 -9.96 -9.53
C TYR A 193 -11.80 -10.70 -10.80
N PHE A 194 -11.20 -11.86 -11.07
CA PHE A 194 -11.54 -12.69 -12.23
C PHE A 194 -13.02 -13.07 -12.27
N LEU A 195 -13.59 -13.53 -11.15
CA LEU A 195 -15.01 -13.88 -11.08
C LEU A 195 -15.92 -12.67 -11.33
N THR A 196 -15.59 -11.51 -10.76
CA THR A 196 -16.36 -10.28 -10.97
C THR A 196 -16.28 -9.78 -12.42
N ASP A 197 -15.10 -9.84 -13.02
CA ASP A 197 -14.87 -9.39 -14.39
C ASP A 197 -15.55 -10.30 -15.41
N ILE A 198 -15.45 -11.63 -15.23
CA ILE A 198 -16.14 -12.61 -16.09
C ILE A 198 -17.66 -12.51 -15.94
N GLY A 199 -18.17 -12.31 -14.71
CA GLY A 199 -19.60 -12.11 -14.48
C GLY A 199 -20.16 -10.90 -15.23
N PHE A 200 -19.41 -9.81 -15.26
CA PHE A 200 -19.75 -8.64 -16.07
C PHE A 200 -19.65 -8.93 -17.58
N LEU A 201 -18.53 -9.52 -18.02
CA LEU A 201 -18.26 -9.77 -19.44
C LEU A 201 -19.29 -10.70 -20.08
N LEU A 202 -19.73 -11.75 -19.38
CA LEU A 202 -20.71 -12.69 -19.91
C LEU A 202 -22.12 -12.07 -19.97
N ALA A 203 -22.46 -11.20 -19.03
CA ALA A 203 -23.72 -10.45 -19.05
C ALA A 203 -23.73 -9.32 -20.09
N ASN A 204 -22.57 -8.70 -20.34
CA ASN A 204 -22.37 -7.57 -21.25
C ASN A 204 -21.26 -7.87 -22.26
N PHE A 205 -21.50 -8.88 -23.11
CA PHE A 205 -20.50 -9.36 -24.05
C PHE A 205 -20.26 -8.34 -25.18
N GLY A 206 -18.97 -8.09 -25.45
CA GLY A 206 -18.52 -7.24 -26.53
C GLY A 206 -17.03 -7.42 -26.76
N ILE A 207 -16.58 -7.38 -28.01
CA ILE A 207 -15.18 -7.60 -28.40
C ILE A 207 -14.24 -6.67 -27.63
N GLN A 208 -14.64 -5.40 -27.45
CA GLN A 208 -13.88 -4.44 -26.64
C GLN A 208 -13.72 -4.91 -25.18
N ASN A 209 -14.79 -5.39 -24.54
CA ASN A 209 -14.73 -5.87 -23.17
C ASN A 209 -13.84 -7.12 -23.07
N VAL A 210 -13.92 -8.03 -24.03
CA VAL A 210 -13.02 -9.20 -24.11
C VAL A 210 -11.56 -8.76 -24.17
N ILE A 211 -11.23 -7.80 -25.03
CA ILE A 211 -9.86 -7.28 -25.17
C ILE A 211 -9.41 -6.60 -23.87
N VAL A 212 -10.26 -5.75 -23.27
CA VAL A 212 -9.93 -5.02 -22.04
C VAL A 212 -9.67 -5.98 -20.88
N TYR A 213 -10.55 -6.96 -20.66
CA TYR A 213 -10.37 -7.96 -19.61
C TYR A 213 -9.20 -8.91 -19.90
N GLY A 214 -8.98 -9.30 -21.16
CA GLY A 214 -7.82 -10.09 -21.55
C GLY A 214 -6.49 -9.39 -21.26
N CYS A 215 -6.39 -8.11 -21.64
CA CYS A 215 -5.25 -7.26 -21.32
C CYS A 215 -5.09 -7.09 -19.81
N GLN A 216 -6.18 -6.85 -19.09
CA GLN A 216 -6.17 -6.73 -17.62
C GLN A 216 -5.62 -8.00 -16.96
N PHE A 217 -6.12 -9.19 -17.32
CA PHE A 217 -5.62 -10.44 -16.77
C PHE A 217 -4.15 -10.68 -17.11
N ALA A 218 -3.70 -10.34 -18.31
CA ALA A 218 -2.29 -10.42 -18.68
C ALA A 218 -1.40 -9.51 -17.81
N LEU A 219 -1.80 -8.24 -17.62
CA LEU A 219 -1.10 -7.31 -16.74
C LEU A 219 -1.10 -7.80 -15.29
N GLN A 220 -2.21 -8.36 -14.84
CA GLN A 220 -2.39 -8.90 -13.50
C GLN A 220 -1.45 -10.10 -13.24
N ILE A 221 -1.32 -11.02 -14.20
CA ILE A 221 -0.34 -12.11 -14.16
C ILE A 221 1.08 -11.54 -14.09
N GLY A 222 1.39 -10.52 -14.92
CA GLY A 222 2.67 -9.84 -14.90
C GLY A 222 3.01 -9.23 -13.53
N ARG A 223 2.03 -8.63 -12.85
CA ARG A 223 2.16 -8.11 -11.48
C ARG A 223 2.47 -9.21 -10.48
N ILE A 224 1.69 -10.29 -10.52
CA ILE A 224 1.86 -11.44 -9.62
C ILE A 224 3.27 -12.01 -9.76
N VAL A 225 3.73 -12.31 -10.98
CA VAL A 225 5.06 -12.92 -11.20
C VAL A 225 6.18 -12.04 -10.64
N ARG A 226 6.04 -10.72 -10.75
CA ARG A 226 7.03 -9.78 -10.21
C ARG A 226 6.97 -9.65 -8.71
N GLU A 227 5.77 -9.58 -8.15
CA GLU A 227 5.54 -9.58 -6.72
C GLU A 227 6.15 -10.85 -6.11
N GLU A 228 5.89 -12.04 -6.68
CA GLU A 228 6.52 -13.28 -6.24
C GLU A 228 8.06 -13.25 -6.37
N ARG A 229 8.60 -12.62 -7.42
CA ARG A 229 10.06 -12.51 -7.63
C ARG A 229 10.71 -11.66 -6.55
N LEU A 230 10.11 -10.51 -6.22
CA LEU A 230 10.58 -9.64 -5.13
C LEU A 230 10.43 -10.33 -3.77
N LEU A 231 9.28 -10.98 -3.53
CA LEU A 231 9.04 -11.70 -2.28
C LEU A 231 9.92 -12.94 -2.11
N SER A 232 10.39 -13.55 -3.21
CA SER A 232 11.30 -14.71 -3.16
C SER A 232 12.70 -14.39 -2.60
N GLU A 233 13.04 -13.11 -2.44
CA GLU A 233 14.22 -12.68 -1.69
C GLU A 233 14.12 -13.09 -0.20
N ASP A 234 12.90 -13.13 0.34
CA ASP A 234 12.62 -13.57 1.72
C ASP A 234 12.55 -15.11 1.83
N GLU A 235 13.29 -15.66 2.80
CA GLU A 235 13.32 -17.09 3.09
C GLU A 235 11.97 -17.65 3.57
N GLN A 236 11.20 -16.86 4.33
CA GLN A 236 9.87 -17.25 4.79
C GLN A 236 8.91 -17.41 3.62
N TYR A 237 9.07 -16.60 2.57
CA TYR A 237 8.24 -16.68 1.37
C TYR A 237 8.60 -17.88 0.51
N ARG A 238 9.89 -18.23 0.41
CA ARG A 238 10.32 -19.48 -0.25
C ARG A 238 9.71 -20.70 0.43
N ALA A 239 9.72 -20.75 1.76
CA ALA A 239 9.09 -21.83 2.53
C ALA A 239 7.57 -21.90 2.31
N TYR A 240 6.89 -20.76 2.25
CA TYR A 240 5.46 -20.68 1.94
C TYR A 240 5.14 -21.13 0.50
N ARG A 241 5.93 -20.72 -0.49
CA ARG A 241 5.80 -21.13 -1.89
C ARG A 241 5.92 -22.66 -2.05
N GLY A 242 6.73 -23.30 -1.21
CA GLY A 242 6.82 -24.77 -1.15
C GLY A 242 5.54 -25.44 -0.64
N LYS A 243 4.78 -24.79 0.24
CA LYS A 243 3.53 -25.32 0.82
C LYS A 243 2.30 -25.05 -0.06
N VAL A 244 2.22 -23.85 -0.65
CA VAL A 244 1.08 -23.43 -1.48
C VAL A 244 1.54 -23.34 -2.94
N ARG A 245 1.17 -24.34 -3.75
CA ARG A 245 1.62 -24.44 -5.15
C ARG A 245 0.88 -23.49 -6.09
N PHE A 246 -0.39 -23.21 -5.84
CA PHE A 246 -1.26 -22.43 -6.72
C PHE A 246 -1.11 -20.93 -6.52
N ARG A 247 -1.05 -20.17 -7.61
CA ARG A 247 -1.02 -18.70 -7.60
C ARG A 247 -2.42 -18.15 -7.40
N VAL A 248 -3.31 -18.38 -8.36
CA VAL A 248 -4.65 -17.76 -8.46
C VAL A 248 -5.75 -18.80 -8.65
N ILE A 249 -5.55 -19.79 -9.51
CA ILE A 249 -6.55 -20.82 -9.85
C ILE A 249 -5.98 -22.20 -9.50
N PRO A 250 -6.57 -22.91 -8.53
CA PRO A 250 -6.19 -24.28 -8.23
C PRO A 250 -6.24 -25.16 -9.49
N GLY A 251 -5.11 -25.77 -9.86
CA GLY A 251 -4.98 -26.68 -11.00
C GLY A 251 -4.58 -26.05 -12.34
N VAL A 252 -4.58 -24.72 -12.47
CA VAL A 252 -4.21 -24.03 -13.72
C VAL A 252 -3.04 -23.07 -13.51
N PHE A 253 -3.11 -22.24 -12.47
CA PHE A 253 -2.13 -21.20 -12.21
C PHE A 253 -1.98 -20.90 -10.72
#